data_AF-A0AAU2ZF10-F1
#
_entry.id   AF-A0AAU2ZF10-F1
#
_cell.length_a   1.000
_cell.length_b   1.000
_cell.length_c   1.000
_cell.angle_alpha   90.00
_cell.angle_beta   90.00
_cell.angle_gamma   90.00
#
_symmetry.space_group_name_H-M   'P 1'
#
loop_
_entity.id
_entity.type
_entity.pdbx_description
1 polymer ?
#
loop_
_entity_poly.entity_id
_entity_poly.type
_entity_poly.pdbx_seq_one_letter_code
_entity_poly.pdbx_strand_id
1 'polypeptide(L)'
;MPMGHTATAEAGSGGLTATEHRLANGLRVVLSEDHLTPVAAVCLWYDVGSRHEVKGRTGLAHLFEHLMFQGSGQVKGNGHFELVQGAGGSLNGTTSFERTNYFETMPTHQLELALWLEADRMGSLLAALDDESMENQRDVVKNERRQRYDNVPYGTAFEKLTALAYPEGHPYHHTPIGSMADLDAATLEDARAFFRTYYAPNNAVLSVVGDIDPEQTLAWIEKYFGSIAGHDGKPAPRDGALPDNIGEELREVVEEEVPSRALMAAYRLPEDGTRASDAADLALTVLGGGESSRLYNRLVRRDRTAVAAGFGLLRLAGAPSLGWLDVKTSGDVEVPVIEAAVDEELARFAEEGPTAEEMERAQAQLEREWLDRLGTVAGRADELCRYAVLFGDPQLALTAVQRVLDITAEEVQEVAKSRLRPDNRAVLVYEPIAAEDAEGAEDTDEEAAK
;
A
#
# COMPACT_ATOMS: atom_id res chain seq x y z
N MET A 1 -11.31 -32.77 11.36
CA MET A 1 -11.99 -32.64 10.05
C MET A 1 -10.89 -32.54 9.00
N PRO A 2 -10.97 -33.19 7.83
CA PRO A 2 -9.88 -33.11 6.87
C PRO A 2 -9.80 -31.68 6.31
N MET A 3 -8.57 -31.18 6.15
CA MET A 3 -8.29 -29.90 5.51
C MET A 3 -8.86 -29.91 4.09
N GLY A 4 -9.56 -28.84 3.70
CA GLY A 4 -9.92 -28.62 2.30
C GLY A 4 -8.65 -28.38 1.49
N HIS A 5 -8.52 -29.07 0.36
CA HIS A 5 -7.37 -28.97 -0.53
C HIS A 5 -7.84 -28.53 -1.91
N THR A 6 -7.29 -27.43 -2.40
CA THR A 6 -7.41 -27.03 -3.80
C THR A 6 -5.98 -26.88 -4.33
N ALA A 7 -5.58 -27.80 -5.19
CA ALA A 7 -4.28 -27.75 -5.88
C ALA A 7 -4.49 -27.67 -7.38
N THR A 8 -3.63 -26.91 -8.05
CA THR A 8 -3.44 -26.94 -9.51
C THR A 8 -1.98 -27.23 -9.80
N ALA A 9 -1.75 -28.03 -10.85
CA ALA A 9 -0.48 -28.69 -11.14
C ALA A 9 0.39 -27.98 -12.21
N GLU A 10 0.10 -26.73 -12.58
CA GLU A 10 0.85 -26.02 -13.61
C GLU A 10 1.45 -24.71 -13.07
N ALA A 11 2.75 -24.52 -13.30
CA ALA A 11 3.47 -23.32 -12.94
C ALA A 11 2.96 -22.12 -13.76
N GLY A 12 2.67 -21.00 -13.07
CA GLY A 12 2.24 -19.76 -13.70
C GLY A 12 3.35 -19.00 -14.40
N SER A 13 3.03 -17.83 -14.96
CA SER A 13 4.03 -16.92 -15.52
C SER A 13 5.11 -16.61 -14.46
N GLY A 14 6.39 -16.81 -14.79
CA GLY A 14 7.50 -16.57 -13.87
C GLY A 14 7.82 -17.71 -12.90
N GLY A 15 7.25 -18.90 -13.07
CA GLY A 15 7.59 -20.08 -12.26
C GLY A 15 6.99 -20.09 -10.85
N LEU A 16 6.09 -19.16 -10.55
CA LEU A 16 5.32 -19.13 -9.31
C LEU A 16 4.34 -20.33 -9.27
N THR A 17 4.26 -20.99 -8.13
CA THR A 17 3.24 -22.02 -7.85
C THR A 17 2.49 -21.64 -6.58
N ALA A 18 1.33 -22.24 -6.35
CA ALA A 18 0.58 -22.00 -5.12
C ALA A 18 -0.28 -23.23 -4.79
N THR A 19 -0.17 -23.71 -3.56
CA THR A 19 -1.09 -24.70 -3.00
C THR A 19 -1.77 -24.10 -1.78
N GLU A 20 -3.10 -24.09 -1.77
CA GLU A 20 -3.87 -23.54 -0.65
C GLU A 20 -4.37 -24.66 0.28
N HIS A 21 -4.22 -24.41 1.58
CA HIS A 21 -4.74 -25.21 2.68
C HIS A 21 -5.55 -24.33 3.63
N ARG A 22 -6.42 -24.96 4.41
CA ARG A 22 -7.19 -24.27 5.45
C ARG A 22 -7.20 -25.07 6.74
N LEU A 23 -6.70 -24.46 7.81
CA LEU A 23 -6.72 -25.04 9.15
C LEU A 23 -8.15 -25.03 9.73
N ALA A 24 -8.37 -25.83 10.77
CA ALA A 24 -9.69 -25.92 11.43
C ALA A 24 -10.15 -24.62 12.08
N ASN A 25 -9.21 -23.75 12.48
CA ASN A 25 -9.50 -22.42 13.04
C ASN A 25 -9.75 -21.34 11.98
N GLY A 26 -9.75 -21.72 10.69
CA GLY A 26 -10.04 -20.84 9.56
C GLY A 26 -8.83 -20.19 8.90
N LEU A 27 -7.62 -20.33 9.48
CA LEU A 27 -6.39 -19.82 8.85
C LEU A 27 -6.21 -20.39 7.46
N ARG A 28 -6.03 -19.48 6.50
CA ARG A 28 -5.65 -19.83 5.13
C ARG A 28 -4.14 -19.88 5.03
N VAL A 29 -3.64 -20.94 4.41
CA VAL A 29 -2.21 -21.18 4.25
C VAL A 29 -1.93 -21.39 2.77
N VAL A 30 -1.00 -20.62 2.22
CA VAL A 30 -0.56 -20.73 0.83
C VAL A 30 0.91 -21.13 0.81
N LEU A 31 1.23 -22.23 0.15
CA LEU A 31 2.59 -22.73 0.02
C LEU A 31 3.08 -22.66 -1.42
N SER A 32 4.32 -22.21 -1.61
CA SER A 32 5.03 -22.27 -2.89
C SER A 32 6.45 -22.78 -2.67
N GLU A 33 6.72 -24.00 -3.11
CA GLU A 33 8.03 -24.63 -3.01
C GLU A 33 9.00 -24.09 -4.08
N ASP A 34 10.22 -23.74 -3.68
CA ASP A 34 11.34 -23.36 -4.56
C ASP A 34 12.69 -23.66 -3.91
N HIS A 35 13.40 -24.68 -4.40
CA HIS A 35 14.72 -25.10 -3.90
C HIS A 35 15.91 -24.36 -4.51
N LEU A 36 15.71 -23.24 -5.23
CA LEU A 36 16.81 -22.53 -5.90
C LEU A 36 17.86 -22.00 -4.92
N THR A 37 17.43 -21.54 -3.75
CA THR A 37 18.31 -21.00 -2.69
C THR A 37 17.82 -21.47 -1.33
N PRO A 38 18.71 -21.71 -0.35
CA PRO A 38 18.36 -22.23 0.98
C PRO A 38 17.77 -21.13 1.90
N VAL A 39 16.74 -20.45 1.42
CA VAL A 39 15.97 -19.43 2.14
C VAL A 39 14.48 -19.67 1.93
N ALA A 40 13.69 -19.24 2.91
CA ALA A 40 12.24 -19.25 2.85
C ALA A 40 11.68 -17.95 3.42
N ALA A 41 10.61 -17.45 2.81
CA ALA A 41 9.85 -16.31 3.27
C ALA A 41 8.59 -16.78 4.00
N VAL A 42 8.28 -16.11 5.11
CA VAL A 42 7.01 -16.16 5.81
C VAL A 42 6.36 -14.80 5.59
N CYS A 43 5.10 -14.78 5.14
CA CYS A 43 4.35 -13.54 4.97
C CYS A 43 2.94 -13.76 5.51
N LEU A 44 2.52 -12.92 6.44
CA LEU A 44 1.22 -13.00 7.09
C LEU A 44 0.46 -11.70 6.86
N TRP A 45 -0.61 -11.77 6.08
CA TRP A 45 -1.50 -10.64 5.86
C TRP A 45 -2.75 -10.79 6.72
N TYR A 46 -3.08 -9.75 7.46
CA TYR A 46 -4.38 -9.57 8.10
C TYR A 46 -5.25 -8.66 7.21
N ASP A 47 -6.50 -9.05 6.99
CA ASP A 47 -7.50 -8.20 6.31
C ASP A 47 -7.97 -7.10 7.28
N VAL A 48 -7.08 -6.16 7.56
CA VAL A 48 -7.31 -4.96 8.37
C VAL A 48 -6.30 -3.89 7.97
N GLY A 49 -6.74 -2.66 7.88
CA GLY A 49 -5.96 -1.48 7.47
C GLY A 49 -6.77 -0.23 7.79
N SER A 50 -6.31 0.94 7.35
CA SER A 50 -6.95 2.22 7.75
C SER A 50 -8.42 2.34 7.32
N ARG A 51 -8.87 1.63 6.27
CA ARG A 51 -10.28 1.62 5.85
C ARG A 51 -11.25 1.13 6.94
N HIS A 52 -10.74 0.40 7.93
CA HIS A 52 -11.50 -0.16 9.04
C HIS A 52 -11.58 0.79 10.26
N GLU A 53 -10.85 1.89 10.22
CA GLU A 53 -10.81 2.87 11.31
C GLU A 53 -12.07 3.75 11.31
N VAL A 54 -12.31 4.35 12.48
CA VAL A 54 -13.45 5.22 12.73
C VAL A 54 -12.99 6.64 13.03
N LYS A 55 -13.86 7.62 12.78
CA LYS A 55 -13.57 9.04 13.05
C LYS A 55 -13.17 9.21 14.52
N GLY A 56 -12.08 9.93 14.76
CA GLY A 56 -11.53 10.15 16.11
C GLY A 56 -10.53 9.07 16.55
N ARG A 57 -10.25 8.07 15.71
CA ARG A 57 -9.32 6.95 15.97
C ARG A 57 -8.52 6.56 14.71
N THR A 58 -8.16 7.53 13.89
CA THR A 58 -7.30 7.29 12.73
C THR A 58 -5.85 6.98 13.13
N GLY A 59 -5.14 6.20 12.30
CA GLY A 59 -3.77 5.76 12.54
C GLY A 59 -3.64 4.57 13.49
N LEU A 60 -4.76 4.01 13.95
CA LEU A 60 -4.76 2.91 14.90
C LEU A 60 -4.20 1.61 14.31
N ALA A 61 -4.48 1.30 13.04
CA ALA A 61 -3.94 0.14 12.34
C ALA A 61 -2.41 0.21 12.25
N HIS A 62 -1.87 1.38 11.88
CA HIS A 62 -0.43 1.58 11.78
C HIS A 62 0.24 1.62 13.16
N LEU A 63 -0.37 2.28 14.15
CA LEU A 63 0.10 2.19 15.54
C LEU A 63 0.11 0.74 16.03
N PHE A 64 -0.90 -0.04 15.69
CA PHE A 64 -0.98 -1.44 16.07
C PHE A 64 0.11 -2.29 15.39
N GLU A 65 0.51 -1.94 14.17
CA GLU A 65 1.67 -2.55 13.52
C GLU A 65 2.95 -2.36 14.33
N HIS A 66 3.20 -1.18 14.88
CA HIS A 66 4.34 -0.95 15.79
C HIS A 66 4.19 -1.74 17.11
N LEU A 67 2.97 -1.80 17.66
CA LEU A 67 2.70 -2.56 18.89
C LEU A 67 2.94 -4.07 18.74
N MET A 68 2.79 -4.61 17.54
CA MET A 68 3.08 -6.02 17.24
C MET A 68 4.57 -6.38 17.33
N PHE A 69 5.44 -5.39 17.54
CA PHE A 69 6.87 -5.59 17.82
C PHE A 69 7.26 -5.32 19.28
N GLN A 70 6.31 -5.04 20.17
CA GLN A 70 6.56 -4.83 21.60
C GLN A 70 6.57 -6.13 22.43
N GLY A 71 6.57 -7.27 21.74
CA GLY A 71 6.59 -8.60 22.33
C GLY A 71 5.21 -9.24 22.39
N SER A 72 5.17 -10.40 23.02
CA SER A 72 4.06 -11.35 23.10
C SER A 72 4.20 -12.17 24.38
N GLY A 73 3.36 -13.19 24.56
CA GLY A 73 3.35 -14.02 25.76
C GLY A 73 4.66 -14.78 26.01
N GLN A 74 5.39 -15.17 24.95
CA GLN A 74 6.69 -15.87 25.10
C GLN A 74 7.90 -15.00 24.74
N VAL A 75 7.73 -13.95 23.95
CA VAL A 75 8.82 -13.08 23.50
C VAL A 75 8.66 -11.69 24.11
N LYS A 76 9.69 -11.17 24.78
CA LYS A 76 9.58 -9.86 25.45
C LYS A 76 10.13 -8.74 24.59
N GLY A 77 9.45 -7.58 24.58
CA GLY A 77 9.93 -6.37 23.93
C GLY A 77 10.39 -6.62 22.50
N ASN A 78 11.57 -6.11 22.16
CA ASN A 78 12.18 -6.25 20.84
C ASN A 78 12.72 -7.67 20.51
N GLY A 79 12.43 -8.68 21.33
CA GLY A 79 12.96 -10.03 21.18
C GLY A 79 12.62 -10.71 19.85
N HIS A 80 11.53 -10.32 19.19
CA HIS A 80 11.17 -10.83 17.86
C HIS A 80 12.23 -10.45 16.83
N PHE A 81 12.64 -9.17 16.80
CA PHE A 81 13.72 -8.71 15.93
C PHE A 81 15.05 -9.38 16.26
N GLU A 82 15.39 -9.47 17.55
CA GLU A 82 16.66 -10.06 18.00
C GLU A 82 16.79 -11.53 17.61
N LEU A 83 15.71 -12.31 17.73
CA LEU A 83 15.68 -13.72 17.37
C LEU A 83 15.79 -13.93 15.86
N VAL A 84 15.03 -13.16 15.06
CA VAL A 84 15.09 -13.27 13.60
C VAL A 84 16.47 -12.85 13.07
N GLN A 85 16.97 -11.68 13.46
CA GLN A 85 18.26 -11.17 12.99
C GLN A 85 19.42 -12.02 13.51
N GLY A 86 19.33 -12.49 14.77
CA GLY A 86 20.32 -13.41 15.35
C GLY A 86 20.38 -14.76 14.65
N ALA A 87 19.28 -15.21 14.05
CA ALA A 87 19.20 -16.40 13.20
C ALA A 87 19.63 -16.14 11.74
N GLY A 88 20.03 -14.91 11.40
CA GLY A 88 20.46 -14.51 10.05
C GLY A 88 19.31 -14.17 9.10
N GLY A 89 18.11 -13.96 9.63
CA GLY A 89 16.95 -13.53 8.85
C GLY A 89 16.77 -12.02 8.80
N SER A 90 15.85 -11.58 7.96
CA SER A 90 15.33 -10.20 7.93
C SER A 90 13.82 -10.22 8.18
N LEU A 91 13.29 -9.11 8.67
CA LEU A 91 11.86 -8.96 8.95
C LEU A 91 11.41 -7.52 8.80
N ASN A 92 10.12 -7.33 8.56
CA ASN A 92 9.46 -6.03 8.70
C ASN A 92 7.93 -6.19 8.83
N GLY A 93 7.24 -5.08 9.06
CA GLY A 93 5.80 -4.95 8.97
C GLY A 93 5.42 -3.72 8.14
N THR A 94 4.25 -3.73 7.51
CA THR A 94 3.71 -2.53 6.87
C THR A 94 2.19 -2.48 6.96
N THR A 95 1.63 -1.28 6.93
CA THR A 95 0.18 -1.03 6.97
C THR A 95 -0.26 -0.25 5.73
N SER A 96 -1.39 -0.63 5.14
CA SER A 96 -2.04 0.10 4.04
C SER A 96 -3.51 0.40 4.37
N PHE A 97 -4.25 0.91 3.38
CA PHE A 97 -5.69 1.10 3.51
C PHE A 97 -6.43 -0.22 3.78
N GLU A 98 -6.00 -1.32 3.18
CA GLU A 98 -6.79 -2.56 3.11
C GLU A 98 -6.17 -3.72 3.87
N ARG A 99 -4.88 -3.62 4.24
CA ARG A 99 -4.15 -4.72 4.87
C ARG A 99 -3.06 -4.26 5.82
N THR A 100 -2.73 -5.13 6.75
CA THR A 100 -1.55 -5.03 7.62
C THR A 100 -0.82 -6.34 7.47
N ASN A 101 0.45 -6.29 7.11
CA ASN A 101 1.25 -7.48 6.93
C ASN A 101 2.51 -7.46 7.79
N TYR A 102 2.98 -8.66 8.08
CA TYR A 102 4.29 -8.88 8.66
C TYR A 102 4.97 -10.01 7.91
N PHE A 103 6.27 -9.89 7.74
CA PHE A 103 7.00 -10.80 6.90
C PHE A 103 8.45 -10.95 7.35
N GLU A 104 8.96 -12.16 7.12
CA GLU A 104 10.30 -12.59 7.45
C GLU A 104 10.92 -13.29 6.23
N THR A 105 12.22 -13.13 6.03
CA THR A 105 13.02 -14.02 5.17
C THR A 105 14.07 -14.70 6.03
N MET A 106 14.04 -16.02 6.05
CA MET A 106 14.84 -16.87 6.93
C MET A 106 15.73 -17.82 6.12
N PRO A 107 16.93 -18.18 6.61
CA PRO A 107 17.59 -19.41 6.18
C PRO A 107 16.66 -20.61 6.42
N THR A 108 16.59 -21.56 5.48
CA THR A 108 15.62 -22.70 5.53
C THR A 108 15.57 -23.41 6.88
N HIS A 109 16.74 -23.70 7.46
CA HIS A 109 16.84 -24.41 8.75
C HIS A 109 16.32 -23.61 9.97
N GLN A 110 15.98 -22.32 9.79
CA GLN A 110 15.40 -21.43 10.81
C GLN A 110 13.95 -21.08 10.50
N LEU A 111 13.32 -21.66 9.47
CA LEU A 111 11.93 -21.38 9.11
C LEU A 111 10.95 -21.63 10.27
N GLU A 112 11.15 -22.72 11.02
CA GLU A 112 10.29 -23.05 12.16
C GLU A 112 10.27 -21.93 13.22
N LEU A 113 11.39 -21.19 13.38
CA LEU A 113 11.48 -20.06 14.32
C LEU A 113 10.51 -18.95 13.91
N ALA A 114 10.49 -18.55 12.63
CA ALA A 114 9.57 -17.51 12.16
C ALA A 114 8.11 -17.93 12.32
N LEU A 115 7.76 -19.18 11.99
CA LEU A 115 6.40 -19.69 12.17
C LEU A 115 5.95 -19.69 13.65
N TRP A 116 6.85 -20.06 14.57
CA TRP A 116 6.58 -20.00 16.00
C TRP A 116 6.39 -18.55 16.48
N LEU A 117 7.26 -17.64 16.04
CA LEU A 117 7.19 -16.22 16.40
C LEU A 117 5.88 -15.57 15.95
N GLU A 118 5.48 -15.78 14.68
CA GLU A 118 4.22 -15.27 14.14
C GLU A 118 3.01 -15.80 14.89
N ALA A 119 3.00 -17.10 15.20
CA ALA A 119 1.91 -17.71 15.96
C ALA A 119 1.85 -17.17 17.39
N ASP A 120 2.99 -16.96 18.04
CA ASP A 120 3.02 -16.43 19.41
C ASP A 120 2.44 -15.01 19.45
N ARG A 121 2.87 -14.10 18.57
CA ARG A 121 2.29 -12.76 18.54
C ARG A 121 0.83 -12.75 18.10
N MET A 122 0.41 -13.61 17.16
CA MET A 122 -1.03 -13.75 16.84
C MET A 122 -1.85 -14.26 18.04
N GLY A 123 -1.32 -15.18 18.84
CA GLY A 123 -2.07 -15.84 19.90
C GLY A 123 -2.01 -15.15 21.26
N SER A 124 -0.97 -14.37 21.52
CA SER A 124 -0.63 -13.95 22.89
C SER A 124 -0.14 -12.50 23.04
N LEU A 125 -0.21 -11.67 21.98
CA LEU A 125 0.25 -10.26 22.04
C LEU A 125 -0.29 -9.49 23.25
N LEU A 126 -1.58 -9.67 23.58
CA LEU A 126 -2.23 -8.94 24.68
C LEU A 126 -1.56 -9.15 26.05
N ALA A 127 -0.79 -10.22 26.23
CA ALA A 127 -0.03 -10.48 27.45
C ALA A 127 1.18 -9.55 27.61
N ALA A 128 1.69 -8.98 26.52
CA ALA A 128 2.82 -8.06 26.51
C ALA A 128 2.41 -6.59 26.38
N LEU A 129 1.17 -6.28 25.97
CA LEU A 129 0.70 -4.90 25.84
C LEU A 129 0.34 -4.28 27.18
N ASP A 130 1.01 -3.17 27.49
CA ASP A 130 0.83 -2.36 28.70
C ASP A 130 0.87 -0.86 28.37
N ASP A 131 0.66 -0.01 29.38
CA ASP A 131 0.61 1.45 29.18
C ASP A 131 1.96 2.01 28.73
N GLU A 132 3.07 1.44 29.20
CA GLU A 132 4.42 1.88 28.84
C GLU A 132 4.72 1.62 27.35
N SER A 133 4.48 0.39 26.86
CA SER A 133 4.63 0.06 25.44
C SER A 133 3.68 0.86 24.55
N MET A 134 2.45 1.11 25.00
CA MET A 134 1.49 1.96 24.28
C MET A 134 1.95 3.41 24.17
N GLU A 135 2.42 4.02 25.25
CA GLU A 135 2.88 5.41 25.26
C GLU A 135 4.14 5.57 24.41
N ASN A 136 5.11 4.65 24.57
CA ASN A 136 6.34 4.66 23.78
C ASN A 136 6.06 4.56 22.28
N GLN A 137 5.23 3.60 21.84
CA GLN A 137 4.96 3.43 20.40
C GLN A 137 4.12 4.56 19.82
N ARG A 138 3.22 5.15 20.61
CA ARG A 138 2.49 6.35 20.18
C ARG A 138 3.45 7.50 19.91
N ASP A 139 4.42 7.73 20.77
CA ASP A 139 5.43 8.78 20.56
C ASP A 139 6.33 8.50 19.36
N VAL A 140 6.70 7.24 19.13
CA VAL A 140 7.43 6.82 17.91
C VAL A 140 6.63 7.14 16.66
N VAL A 141 5.36 6.74 16.58
CA VAL A 141 4.49 6.99 15.41
C VAL A 141 4.24 8.48 15.20
N LYS A 142 4.08 9.27 16.27
CA LYS A 142 3.96 10.72 16.16
C LYS A 142 5.24 11.37 15.63
N ASN A 143 6.41 10.91 16.07
CA ASN A 143 7.69 11.39 15.56
C ASN A 143 7.90 10.97 14.11
N GLU A 144 7.49 9.77 13.74
CA GLU A 144 7.47 9.31 12.36
C GLU A 144 6.60 10.20 11.48
N ARG A 145 5.38 10.53 11.92
CA ARG A 145 4.49 11.45 11.20
C ARG A 145 5.17 12.80 10.98
N ARG A 146 5.76 13.39 12.02
CA ARG A 146 6.51 14.64 11.90
C ARG A 146 7.65 14.52 10.88
N GLN A 147 8.42 13.45 10.94
CA GLN A 147 9.59 13.25 10.07
C GLN A 147 9.25 12.93 8.62
N ARG A 148 8.11 12.29 8.34
CA ARG A 148 7.75 11.87 6.97
C ARG A 148 6.71 12.76 6.30
N TYR A 149 5.87 13.44 7.08
CA TYR A 149 4.74 14.22 6.58
C TYR A 149 4.85 15.69 6.96
N ASP A 150 4.88 16.00 8.26
CA ASP A 150 4.64 17.38 8.71
C ASP A 150 5.87 18.30 8.51
N ASN A 151 7.09 17.76 8.54
CA ASN A 151 8.35 18.53 8.42
C ASN A 151 9.10 18.25 7.10
N VAL A 152 8.40 17.80 6.06
CA VAL A 152 9.00 17.52 4.74
C VAL A 152 8.20 18.27 3.69
N PRO A 153 8.85 18.99 2.75
CA PRO A 153 8.15 19.66 1.67
C PRO A 153 7.22 18.70 0.92
N TYR A 154 5.96 19.12 0.74
CA TYR A 154 4.90 18.33 0.12
C TYR A 154 4.51 17.04 0.87
N GLY A 155 4.99 16.80 2.09
CA GLY A 155 4.76 15.56 2.83
C GLY A 155 3.28 15.31 3.12
N THR A 156 2.49 16.37 3.31
CA THR A 156 1.04 16.30 3.52
C THR A 156 0.22 16.14 2.24
N ALA A 157 0.86 16.17 1.07
CA ALA A 157 0.14 16.19 -0.20
C ALA A 157 -0.69 14.94 -0.44
N PHE A 158 -0.14 13.76 -0.14
CA PHE A 158 -0.85 12.49 -0.29
C PHE A 158 -2.08 12.41 0.61
N GLU A 159 -1.99 12.91 1.85
CA GLU A 159 -3.10 13.00 2.79
C GLU A 159 -4.20 13.95 2.28
N LYS A 160 -3.82 15.16 1.86
CA LYS A 160 -4.74 16.17 1.34
C LYS A 160 -5.45 15.69 0.07
N LEU A 161 -4.72 15.18 -0.91
CA LEU A 161 -5.33 14.70 -2.15
C LEU A 161 -6.22 13.47 -1.95
N THR A 162 -5.86 12.56 -1.04
CA THR A 162 -6.72 11.44 -0.65
C THR A 162 -8.02 11.96 -0.01
N ALA A 163 -7.92 12.92 0.92
CA ALA A 163 -9.08 13.53 1.57
C ALA A 163 -9.97 14.34 0.62
N LEU A 164 -9.40 14.92 -0.45
CA LEU A 164 -10.16 15.57 -1.52
C LEU A 164 -10.85 14.55 -2.43
N ALA A 165 -10.14 13.49 -2.83
CA ALA A 165 -10.67 12.49 -3.77
C ALA A 165 -11.78 11.61 -3.15
N TYR A 166 -11.71 11.35 -1.84
CA TYR A 166 -12.70 10.62 -1.08
C TYR A 166 -13.42 11.54 -0.07
N PRO A 167 -14.75 11.70 -0.15
CA PRO A 167 -15.47 12.66 0.69
C PRO A 167 -15.38 12.35 2.19
N GLU A 168 -15.62 13.36 3.03
CA GLU A 168 -15.62 13.18 4.48
C GLU A 168 -16.56 12.03 4.89
N GLY A 169 -16.07 11.15 5.75
CA GLY A 169 -16.79 9.96 6.18
C GLY A 169 -16.58 8.74 5.30
N HIS A 170 -15.95 8.84 4.12
CA HIS A 170 -15.55 7.68 3.33
C HIS A 170 -14.42 6.89 4.04
N PRO A 171 -14.38 5.54 3.98
CA PRO A 171 -13.35 4.76 4.66
C PRO A 171 -11.91 5.04 4.19
N TYR A 172 -11.73 5.46 2.93
CA TYR A 172 -10.43 5.82 2.36
C TYR A 172 -10.09 7.31 2.49
N HIS A 173 -10.89 8.10 3.22
CA HIS A 173 -10.68 9.56 3.37
C HIS A 173 -9.36 9.92 4.07
N HIS A 174 -8.86 9.06 4.96
CA HIS A 174 -7.63 9.30 5.72
C HIS A 174 -6.57 8.27 5.36
N THR A 175 -5.32 8.69 5.44
CA THR A 175 -4.16 7.82 5.18
C THR A 175 -3.82 6.98 6.41
N PRO A 176 -3.09 5.85 6.23
CA PRO A 176 -2.77 4.95 7.33
C PRO A 176 -1.98 5.55 8.50
N ILE A 177 -1.26 6.65 8.30
CA ILE A 177 -0.50 7.30 9.37
C ILE A 177 -1.40 7.93 10.44
N GLY A 178 -2.64 8.30 10.09
CA GLY A 178 -3.61 8.94 10.98
C GLY A 178 -3.23 10.36 11.42
N SER A 179 -4.14 11.03 12.12
CA SER A 179 -3.91 12.40 12.59
C SER A 179 -3.22 12.46 13.96
N MET A 180 -2.47 13.53 14.22
CA MET A 180 -1.85 13.76 15.54
C MET A 180 -2.87 13.73 16.68
N ALA A 181 -4.05 14.33 16.48
CA ALA A 181 -5.10 14.38 17.49
C ALA A 181 -5.67 12.98 17.81
N ASP A 182 -5.84 12.14 16.80
CA ASP A 182 -6.35 10.78 16.98
C ASP A 182 -5.30 9.85 17.61
N LEU A 183 -4.03 10.01 17.25
CA LEU A 183 -2.91 9.31 17.90
C LEU A 183 -2.81 9.71 19.38
N ASP A 184 -2.97 10.99 19.71
CA ASP A 184 -3.02 11.48 21.09
C ASP A 184 -4.22 10.93 21.86
N ALA A 185 -5.37 10.77 21.20
CA ALA A 185 -6.60 10.28 21.80
C ALA A 185 -6.68 8.74 21.92
N ALA A 186 -5.80 8.00 21.24
CA ALA A 186 -5.77 6.53 21.29
C ALA A 186 -5.51 6.03 22.71
N THR A 187 -6.07 4.88 23.08
CA THR A 187 -5.88 4.28 24.42
C THR A 187 -5.40 2.84 24.31
N LEU A 188 -4.83 2.31 25.40
CA LEU A 188 -4.46 0.89 25.45
C LEU A 188 -5.67 -0.03 25.21
N GLU A 189 -6.87 0.33 25.70
CA GLU A 189 -8.06 -0.47 25.42
C GLU A 189 -8.49 -0.37 23.95
N ASP A 190 -8.28 0.76 23.27
CA ASP A 190 -8.49 0.84 21.82
C ASP A 190 -7.59 -0.16 21.09
N ALA A 191 -6.30 -0.25 21.45
CA ALA A 191 -5.39 -1.23 20.88
C ALA A 191 -5.81 -2.68 21.20
N ARG A 192 -6.19 -2.97 22.46
CA ARG A 192 -6.67 -4.30 22.86
C ARG A 192 -7.95 -4.70 22.13
N ALA A 193 -8.87 -3.77 21.94
CA ALA A 193 -10.10 -4.00 21.19
C ALA A 193 -9.79 -4.22 19.70
N PHE A 194 -8.86 -3.44 19.13
CA PHE A 194 -8.41 -3.59 17.75
C PHE A 194 -7.83 -4.99 17.49
N PHE A 195 -6.94 -5.46 18.36
CA PHE A 195 -6.40 -6.83 18.30
C PHE A 195 -7.50 -7.88 18.32
N ARG A 196 -8.38 -7.86 19.33
CA ARG A 196 -9.45 -8.85 19.48
C ARG A 196 -10.39 -8.89 18.28
N THR A 197 -10.58 -7.76 17.61
CA THR A 197 -11.49 -7.62 16.48
C THR A 197 -10.88 -8.16 15.19
N TYR A 198 -9.59 -7.86 14.94
CA TYR A 198 -9.00 -8.04 13.60
C TYR A 198 -7.86 -9.06 13.52
N TYR A 199 -7.20 -9.37 14.63
CA TYR A 199 -6.04 -10.27 14.66
C TYR A 199 -6.48 -11.67 15.08
N ALA A 200 -7.01 -12.41 14.11
CA ALA A 200 -7.47 -13.78 14.29
C ALA A 200 -7.08 -14.65 13.09
N PRO A 201 -6.89 -15.97 13.28
CA PRO A 201 -6.50 -16.89 12.21
C PRO A 201 -7.45 -16.85 11.00
N ASN A 202 -8.77 -16.80 11.22
CA ASN A 202 -9.78 -16.73 10.17
C ASN A 202 -9.91 -15.35 9.49
N ASN A 203 -9.13 -14.34 9.92
CA ASN A 203 -9.00 -13.04 9.27
C ASN A 203 -7.60 -12.83 8.61
N ALA A 204 -6.83 -13.92 8.47
CA ALA A 204 -5.47 -13.86 7.96
C ALA A 204 -5.20 -14.90 6.87
N VAL A 205 -4.22 -14.58 6.03
CA VAL A 205 -3.58 -15.52 5.09
C VAL A 205 -2.09 -15.57 5.41
N LEU A 206 -1.59 -16.78 5.62
CA LEU A 206 -0.16 -17.08 5.76
C LEU A 206 0.36 -17.65 4.45
N SER A 207 1.28 -16.94 3.79
CA SER A 207 2.03 -17.48 2.66
C SER A 207 3.44 -17.87 3.08
N VAL A 208 3.88 -19.07 2.70
CA VAL A 208 5.26 -19.54 2.91
C VAL A 208 5.86 -19.97 1.57
N VAL A 209 6.97 -19.33 1.19
CA VAL A 209 7.58 -19.49 -0.13
C VAL A 209 9.08 -19.70 -0.03
N GLY A 210 9.63 -20.67 -0.74
CA GLY A 210 11.09 -20.90 -0.82
C GLY A 210 11.46 -22.36 -0.64
N ASP A 211 12.68 -22.61 -0.14
CA ASP A 211 13.21 -23.96 0.03
C ASP A 211 12.55 -24.62 1.24
N ILE A 212 11.40 -25.24 1.01
CA ILE A 212 10.55 -25.81 2.05
C ILE A 212 10.19 -27.25 1.70
N ASP A 213 10.00 -28.08 2.72
CA ASP A 213 9.23 -29.32 2.60
C ASP A 213 7.76 -28.98 2.94
N PRO A 214 6.81 -29.08 1.98
CA PRO A 214 5.43 -28.68 2.23
C PRO A 214 4.74 -29.44 3.35
N GLU A 215 5.00 -30.75 3.50
CA GLU A 215 4.36 -31.58 4.54
C GLU A 215 4.87 -31.18 5.93
N GLN A 216 6.18 -31.01 6.08
CA GLN A 216 6.79 -30.57 7.33
C GLN A 216 6.38 -29.13 7.68
N THR A 217 6.31 -28.24 6.69
CA THR A 217 5.87 -26.86 6.87
C THR A 217 4.44 -26.79 7.37
N LEU A 218 3.52 -27.54 6.76
CA LEU A 218 2.14 -27.65 7.25
C LEU A 218 2.07 -28.21 8.67
N ALA A 219 2.89 -29.21 9.00
CA ALA A 219 2.94 -29.77 10.35
C ALA A 219 3.36 -28.73 11.40
N TRP A 220 4.34 -27.87 11.08
CA TRP A 220 4.73 -26.75 11.95
C TRP A 220 3.63 -25.69 12.05
N ILE A 221 2.99 -25.35 10.94
CA ILE A 221 1.89 -24.38 10.91
C ILE A 221 0.72 -24.88 11.78
N GLU A 222 0.30 -26.13 11.63
CA GLU A 222 -0.74 -26.73 12.47
C GLU A 222 -0.33 -26.78 13.95
N LYS A 223 0.93 -27.13 14.24
CA LYS A 223 1.49 -27.16 15.61
C LYS A 223 1.39 -25.81 16.31
N TYR A 224 1.72 -24.71 15.62
CA TYR A 224 1.80 -23.39 16.23
C TYR A 224 0.51 -22.58 16.12
N PHE A 225 -0.11 -22.55 14.94
CA PHE A 225 -1.31 -21.76 14.70
C PHE A 225 -2.60 -22.50 15.04
N GLY A 226 -2.63 -23.84 14.94
CA GLY A 226 -3.87 -24.63 15.00
C GLY A 226 -4.64 -24.51 16.32
N SER A 227 -3.95 -24.17 17.42
CA SER A 227 -4.57 -23.97 18.74
C SER A 227 -5.10 -22.54 18.98
N ILE A 228 -4.73 -21.58 18.13
CA ILE A 228 -5.21 -20.21 18.22
C ILE A 228 -6.68 -20.19 17.77
N ALA A 229 -7.56 -19.65 18.60
CA ALA A 229 -8.97 -19.58 18.31
C ALA A 229 -9.24 -18.57 17.17
N GLY A 230 -10.04 -18.97 16.19
CA GLY A 230 -10.68 -18.04 15.27
C GLY A 230 -11.73 -17.18 15.98
N HIS A 231 -12.19 -16.12 15.30
CA HIS A 231 -13.20 -15.20 15.81
C HIS A 231 -14.15 -14.70 14.72
N ASP A 232 -15.46 -14.75 14.97
CA ASP A 232 -16.50 -14.37 13.99
C ASP A 232 -17.08 -12.95 14.17
N GLY A 233 -16.52 -12.14 15.07
CA GLY A 233 -17.04 -10.81 15.40
C GLY A 233 -16.40 -9.65 14.64
N LYS A 234 -15.57 -9.91 13.63
CA LYS A 234 -15.05 -8.87 12.74
C LYS A 234 -16.23 -8.20 12.01
N PRO A 235 -16.38 -6.86 12.10
CA PRO A 235 -17.35 -6.14 11.28
C PRO A 235 -17.02 -6.27 9.79
N ALA A 236 -18.05 -6.32 8.95
CA ALA A 236 -17.86 -6.19 7.51
C ALA A 236 -17.13 -4.87 7.19
N PRO A 237 -16.26 -4.84 6.17
CA PRO A 237 -15.67 -3.60 5.69
C PRO A 237 -16.75 -2.56 5.40
N ARG A 238 -16.44 -1.30 5.70
CA ARG A 238 -17.34 -0.18 5.38
C ARG A 238 -17.45 -0.05 3.86
N ASP A 239 -18.63 0.31 3.39
CA ASP A 239 -18.88 0.52 1.96
C ASP A 239 -17.99 1.64 1.42
N GLY A 240 -17.14 1.29 0.44
CA GLY A 240 -16.25 2.21 -0.26
C GLY A 240 -16.72 2.52 -1.69
N ALA A 241 -17.96 2.13 -2.05
CA ALA A 241 -18.53 2.44 -3.34
C ALA A 241 -18.70 3.96 -3.53
N LEU A 242 -18.24 4.43 -4.67
CA LEU A 242 -18.43 5.81 -5.14
C LEU A 242 -18.79 5.79 -6.61
N PRO A 243 -19.39 6.87 -7.15
CA PRO A 243 -19.50 7.04 -8.58
C PRO A 243 -18.12 6.98 -9.22
N ASP A 244 -18.05 6.31 -10.37
CA ASP A 244 -16.77 6.09 -11.04
C ASP A 244 -16.00 7.39 -11.35
N ASN A 245 -16.73 8.49 -11.56
CA ASN A 245 -16.15 9.82 -11.76
C ASN A 245 -16.56 10.76 -10.63
N ILE A 246 -15.70 11.73 -10.29
CA ILE A 246 -16.00 12.78 -9.32
C ILE A 246 -17.19 13.63 -9.80
N GLY A 247 -17.18 14.04 -11.07
CA GLY A 247 -18.25 14.82 -11.71
C GLY A 247 -17.96 16.33 -11.77
N GLU A 248 -16.94 16.78 -11.05
CA GLU A 248 -16.39 18.14 -11.09
C GLU A 248 -14.89 18.11 -10.73
N GLU A 249 -14.18 19.18 -11.04
CA GLU A 249 -12.82 19.39 -10.51
C GLU A 249 -12.93 19.84 -9.05
N LEU A 250 -12.32 19.10 -8.14
CA LEU A 250 -12.08 19.55 -6.77
C LEU A 250 -10.71 20.22 -6.72
N ARG A 251 -10.57 21.34 -6.01
CA ARG A 251 -9.31 22.09 -5.97
C ARG A 251 -9.00 22.62 -4.58
N GLU A 252 -7.75 22.44 -4.16
CA GLU A 252 -7.14 23.09 -2.99
C GLU A 252 -5.82 23.75 -3.42
N VAL A 253 -5.55 24.94 -2.88
CA VAL A 253 -4.27 25.63 -3.01
C VAL A 253 -3.67 25.76 -1.62
N VAL A 254 -2.41 25.35 -1.48
CA VAL A 254 -1.66 25.35 -0.22
C VAL A 254 -0.45 26.26 -0.40
N GLU A 255 -0.32 27.23 0.49
CA GLU A 255 0.88 28.03 0.65
C GLU A 255 1.74 27.41 1.75
N GLU A 256 2.93 26.94 1.41
CA GLU A 256 3.84 26.26 2.35
C GLU A 256 5.31 26.56 2.02
N GLU A 257 6.22 26.34 2.96
CA GLU A 257 7.66 26.42 2.72
C GLU A 257 8.13 25.23 1.86
N VAL A 258 7.98 25.36 0.56
CA VAL A 258 8.36 24.34 -0.43
C VAL A 258 9.36 24.88 -1.45
N PRO A 259 10.26 24.03 -2.00
CA PRO A 259 11.34 24.49 -2.88
C PRO A 259 10.88 24.96 -4.26
N SER A 260 9.69 24.54 -4.70
CA SER A 260 9.08 24.97 -5.97
C SER A 260 7.57 24.85 -5.95
N ARG A 261 6.90 25.48 -6.91
CA ARG A 261 5.47 25.25 -7.13
C ARG A 261 5.24 23.80 -7.56
N ALA A 262 4.11 23.24 -7.18
CA ALA A 262 3.72 21.90 -7.62
C ALA A 262 2.27 21.85 -8.07
N LEU A 263 2.04 21.14 -9.16
CA LEU A 263 0.72 20.68 -9.57
C LEU A 263 0.63 19.19 -9.26
N MET A 264 -0.25 18.84 -8.35
CA MET A 264 -0.58 17.45 -8.07
C MET A 264 -2.05 17.21 -8.33
N ALA A 265 -2.40 15.98 -8.72
CA ALA A 265 -3.80 15.62 -8.88
C ALA A 265 -4.05 14.14 -8.62
N ALA A 266 -5.26 13.81 -8.18
CA ALA A 266 -5.75 12.46 -8.04
C ALA A 266 -6.96 12.25 -8.95
N TYR A 267 -6.86 11.30 -9.88
CA TYR A 267 -7.94 10.90 -10.79
C TYR A 267 -8.59 9.61 -10.27
N ARG A 268 -9.93 9.52 -10.23
CA ARG A 268 -10.59 8.25 -9.90
C ARG A 268 -10.45 7.27 -11.06
N LEU A 269 -9.99 6.06 -10.74
CA LEU A 269 -9.74 4.97 -11.66
C LEU A 269 -10.57 3.74 -11.25
N PRO A 270 -10.72 2.74 -12.14
CA PRO A 270 -11.39 1.50 -11.81
C PRO A 270 -10.77 0.79 -10.59
N GLU A 271 -11.59 0.05 -9.86
CA GLU A 271 -11.17 -0.75 -8.72
C GLU A 271 -10.15 -1.82 -9.13
N ASP A 272 -9.21 -2.13 -8.22
CA ASP A 272 -8.18 -3.14 -8.46
C ASP A 272 -8.80 -4.52 -8.75
N GLY A 273 -8.05 -5.35 -9.48
CA GLY A 273 -8.51 -6.67 -9.90
C GLY A 273 -9.39 -6.66 -11.16
N THR A 274 -9.80 -5.50 -11.66
CA THR A 274 -10.57 -5.38 -12.92
C THR A 274 -9.66 -5.20 -14.14
N ARG A 275 -10.11 -5.67 -15.31
CA ARG A 275 -9.40 -5.46 -16.59
C ARG A 275 -9.24 -3.97 -16.93
N ALA A 276 -10.21 -3.15 -16.54
CA ALA A 276 -10.15 -1.70 -16.72
C ALA A 276 -9.08 -1.05 -15.82
N SER A 277 -8.82 -1.57 -14.62
CA SER A 277 -7.71 -1.09 -13.77
C SER A 277 -6.34 -1.43 -14.38
N ASP A 278 -6.21 -2.58 -15.05
CA ASP A 278 -4.97 -2.93 -15.74
C ASP A 278 -4.72 -2.05 -16.98
N ALA A 279 -5.79 -1.74 -17.72
CA ALA A 279 -5.71 -0.75 -18.80
C ALA A 279 -5.34 0.64 -18.27
N ALA A 280 -5.82 1.02 -17.09
CA ALA A 280 -5.48 2.29 -16.46
C ALA A 280 -3.99 2.34 -16.08
N ASP A 281 -3.42 1.25 -15.56
CA ASP A 281 -2.00 1.16 -15.23
C ASP A 281 -1.11 1.37 -16.48
N LEU A 282 -1.47 0.72 -17.59
CA LEU A 282 -0.79 0.96 -18.88
C LEU A 282 -0.94 2.41 -19.34
N ALA A 283 -2.13 3.01 -19.23
CA ALA A 283 -2.34 4.42 -19.58
C ALA A 283 -1.41 5.35 -18.78
N LEU A 284 -1.37 5.17 -17.45
CA LEU A 284 -0.52 5.97 -16.57
C LEU A 284 0.96 5.72 -16.83
N THR A 285 1.36 4.49 -17.15
CA THR A 285 2.75 4.14 -17.50
C THR A 285 3.19 4.83 -18.80
N VAL A 286 2.33 4.89 -19.83
CA VAL A 286 2.64 5.63 -21.06
C VAL A 286 2.74 7.13 -20.79
N LEU A 287 1.79 7.67 -20.01
CA LEU A 287 1.67 9.11 -19.75
C LEU A 287 2.76 9.64 -18.82
N GLY A 288 3.11 8.91 -17.75
CA GLY A 288 4.00 9.39 -16.70
C GLY A 288 4.97 8.35 -16.11
N GLY A 289 5.04 7.13 -16.67
CA GLY A 289 5.97 6.08 -16.24
C GLY A 289 7.41 6.32 -16.74
N GLY A 290 8.21 7.01 -15.94
CA GLY A 290 9.64 7.23 -16.19
C GLY A 290 9.96 8.31 -17.23
N GLU A 291 11.26 8.48 -17.53
CA GLU A 291 11.74 9.61 -18.33
C GLU A 291 11.40 9.57 -19.83
N SER A 292 10.92 8.42 -20.32
CA SER A 292 10.47 8.24 -21.70
C SER A 292 8.96 8.42 -21.86
N SER A 293 8.24 8.73 -20.78
CA SER A 293 6.80 9.00 -20.79
C SER A 293 6.44 10.30 -21.51
N ARG A 294 5.17 10.44 -21.93
CA ARG A 294 4.71 11.64 -22.65
C ARG A 294 4.87 12.92 -21.84
N LEU A 295 4.44 12.91 -20.57
CA LEU A 295 4.51 14.08 -19.71
C LEU A 295 5.95 14.48 -19.39
N TYR A 296 6.83 13.52 -19.11
CA TYR A 296 8.24 13.83 -18.87
C TYR A 296 8.91 14.43 -20.11
N ASN A 297 8.71 13.81 -21.28
CA ASN A 297 9.27 14.34 -22.53
C ASN A 297 8.73 15.74 -22.85
N ARG A 298 7.44 15.99 -22.64
CA ARG A 298 6.82 17.29 -22.87
C ARG A 298 7.33 18.34 -21.88
N LEU A 299 7.07 18.15 -20.59
CA LEU A 299 7.22 19.19 -19.58
C LEU A 299 8.68 19.39 -19.16
N VAL A 300 9.46 18.31 -19.08
CA VAL A 300 10.85 18.36 -18.60
C VAL A 300 11.83 18.57 -19.75
N ARG A 301 11.73 17.78 -20.83
CA ARG A 301 12.75 17.80 -21.90
C ARG A 301 12.49 18.88 -22.95
N ARG A 302 11.26 18.99 -23.46
CA ARG A 302 10.89 19.90 -24.56
C ARG A 302 10.60 21.32 -24.06
N ASP A 303 9.58 21.44 -23.21
CA ASP A 303 9.06 22.73 -22.76
C ASP A 303 9.94 23.32 -21.64
N ARG A 304 10.64 22.45 -20.87
CA ARG A 304 11.52 22.79 -19.74
C ARG A 304 10.82 23.63 -18.67
N THR A 305 9.52 23.40 -18.53
CA THR A 305 8.63 24.08 -17.59
C THR A 305 8.55 23.34 -16.26
N ALA A 306 8.91 22.05 -16.23
CA ALA A 306 8.95 21.23 -15.03
C ALA A 306 10.33 20.59 -14.81
N VAL A 307 10.68 20.33 -13.55
CA VAL A 307 11.88 19.54 -13.18
C VAL A 307 11.55 18.05 -13.00
N ALA A 308 10.29 17.74 -12.71
CA ALA A 308 9.76 16.39 -12.59
C ALA A 308 8.30 16.39 -13.05
N ALA A 309 7.88 15.33 -13.72
CA ALA A 309 6.51 15.09 -14.13
C ALA A 309 6.28 13.58 -14.24
N GLY A 310 5.24 13.05 -13.59
CA GLY A 310 4.94 11.63 -13.64
C GLY A 310 3.56 11.27 -13.12
N PHE A 311 3.22 10.01 -13.32
CA PHE A 311 2.03 9.39 -12.76
C PHE A 311 2.41 8.20 -11.88
N GLY A 312 1.70 8.04 -10.77
CA GLY A 312 1.66 6.82 -9.96
C GLY A 312 0.25 6.23 -9.93
N LEU A 313 0.14 4.99 -9.47
CA LEU A 313 -1.15 4.29 -9.31
C LEU A 313 -1.30 3.80 -7.87
N LEU A 314 -2.37 4.23 -7.20
CA LEU A 314 -2.83 3.65 -5.94
C LEU A 314 -3.96 2.67 -6.25
N ARG A 315 -3.65 1.37 -6.23
CA ARG A 315 -4.62 0.29 -6.41
C ARG A 315 -5.40 0.04 -5.13
N LEU A 316 -6.74 0.01 -5.24
CA LEU A 316 -7.63 -0.27 -4.12
C LEU A 316 -8.72 -1.25 -4.57
N ALA A 317 -8.91 -2.33 -3.81
CA ALA A 317 -9.91 -3.35 -4.11
C ALA A 317 -11.31 -2.99 -3.58
N GLY A 318 -11.39 -2.16 -2.52
CA GLY A 318 -12.64 -1.79 -1.84
C GLY A 318 -13.14 -0.37 -2.13
N ALA A 319 -12.51 0.35 -3.06
CA ALA A 319 -12.92 1.68 -3.51
C ALA A 319 -12.31 1.98 -4.88
N PRO A 320 -12.79 2.99 -5.63
CA PRO A 320 -12.12 3.42 -6.86
C PRO A 320 -10.65 3.70 -6.61
N SER A 321 -9.76 3.12 -7.41
CA SER A 321 -8.31 3.37 -7.37
C SER A 321 -8.00 4.84 -7.69
N LEU A 322 -6.79 5.32 -7.40
CA LEU A 322 -6.37 6.68 -7.75
C LEU A 322 -5.16 6.70 -8.69
N GLY A 323 -5.27 7.47 -9.78
CA GLY A 323 -4.12 7.89 -10.58
C GLY A 323 -3.54 9.17 -10.02
N TRP A 324 -2.27 9.13 -9.60
CA TRP A 324 -1.59 10.22 -8.92
C TRP A 324 -0.68 10.98 -9.87
N LEU A 325 -1.02 12.21 -10.24
CA LEU A 325 -0.15 13.13 -10.96
C LEU A 325 0.73 13.89 -9.98
N ASP A 326 2.03 13.96 -10.25
CA ASP A 326 2.97 14.87 -9.56
C ASP A 326 3.83 15.59 -10.58
N VAL A 327 3.74 16.93 -10.60
CA VAL A 327 4.55 17.80 -11.44
C VAL A 327 5.13 18.94 -10.60
N LYS A 328 6.46 19.09 -10.64
CA LYS A 328 7.20 20.17 -9.98
C LYS A 328 7.66 21.19 -11.00
N THR A 329 7.35 22.46 -10.79
CA THR A 329 7.72 23.52 -11.74
C THR A 329 9.22 23.77 -11.76
N SER A 330 9.71 24.30 -12.89
CA SER A 330 11.07 24.79 -13.07
C SER A 330 11.08 26.31 -12.93
N GLY A 331 11.90 26.84 -12.02
CA GLY A 331 12.00 28.29 -11.77
C GLY A 331 10.65 28.93 -11.46
N ASP A 332 10.41 30.11 -12.04
CA ASP A 332 9.19 30.90 -11.82
C ASP A 332 8.02 30.52 -12.73
N VAL A 333 8.01 29.30 -13.29
CA VAL A 333 6.88 28.88 -14.11
C VAL A 333 5.63 28.75 -13.25
N GLU A 334 4.58 29.44 -13.68
CA GLU A 334 3.27 29.44 -13.05
C GLU A 334 2.51 28.13 -13.30
N VAL A 335 1.81 27.64 -12.28
CA VAL A 335 1.08 26.37 -12.32
C VAL A 335 0.07 26.27 -13.46
N PRO A 336 -0.69 27.33 -13.83
CA PRO A 336 -1.61 27.27 -14.98
C PRO A 336 -0.95 26.93 -16.32
N VAL A 337 0.34 27.23 -16.49
CA VAL A 337 1.09 26.86 -17.72
C VAL A 337 1.33 25.35 -17.76
N ILE A 338 1.70 24.76 -16.62
CA ILE A 338 1.86 23.31 -16.49
C ILE A 338 0.53 22.60 -16.65
N GLU A 339 -0.50 23.10 -15.98
CA GLU A 339 -1.83 22.50 -15.99
C GLU A 339 -2.40 22.44 -17.41
N ALA A 340 -2.33 23.54 -18.17
CA ALA A 340 -2.75 23.56 -19.57
C ALA A 340 -1.98 22.55 -20.43
N ALA A 341 -0.68 22.37 -20.15
CA ALA A 341 0.15 21.42 -20.89
C ALA A 341 -0.14 19.95 -20.53
N VAL A 342 -0.46 19.66 -19.28
CA VAL A 342 -0.97 18.34 -18.85
C VAL A 342 -2.30 18.07 -19.53
N ASP A 343 -3.25 19.00 -19.47
CA ASP A 343 -4.59 18.84 -20.04
C ASP A 343 -4.56 18.60 -21.55
N GLU A 344 -3.68 19.29 -22.27
CA GLU A 344 -3.49 19.06 -23.69
C GLU A 344 -2.91 17.66 -23.98
N GLU A 345 -1.93 17.16 -23.21
CA GLU A 345 -1.44 15.78 -23.42
C GLU A 345 -2.47 14.72 -23.07
N LEU A 346 -3.24 14.91 -21.99
CA LEU A 346 -4.30 13.97 -21.63
C LEU A 346 -5.40 13.96 -22.69
N ALA A 347 -5.80 15.12 -23.22
CA ALA A 347 -6.76 15.23 -24.30
C ALA A 347 -6.26 14.56 -25.59
N ARG A 348 -4.99 14.80 -25.96
CA ARG A 348 -4.35 14.14 -27.12
C ARG A 348 -4.29 12.62 -26.92
N PHE A 349 -3.93 12.15 -25.73
CA PHE A 349 -3.90 10.72 -25.43
C PHE A 349 -5.28 10.07 -25.49
N ALA A 350 -6.33 10.78 -25.03
CA ALA A 350 -7.71 10.31 -25.15
C ALA A 350 -8.19 10.23 -26.61
N GLU A 351 -7.71 11.11 -27.50
CA GLU A 351 -8.09 11.14 -28.92
C GLU A 351 -7.28 10.15 -29.77
N GLU A 352 -5.96 10.08 -29.56
CA GLU A 352 -5.03 9.33 -30.41
C GLU A 352 -4.71 7.93 -29.85
N GLY A 353 -4.85 7.74 -28.53
CA GLY A 353 -4.37 6.55 -27.83
C GLY A 353 -2.84 6.45 -27.77
N PRO A 354 -2.32 5.36 -27.17
CA PRO A 354 -0.90 5.05 -27.21
C PRO A 354 -0.47 4.53 -28.59
N THR A 355 0.73 4.88 -29.01
CA THR A 355 1.37 4.28 -30.19
C THR A 355 1.81 2.84 -29.89
N ALA A 356 2.10 2.06 -30.94
CA ALA A 356 2.60 0.69 -30.77
C ALA A 356 3.91 0.61 -29.96
N GLU A 357 4.83 1.55 -30.18
CA GLU A 357 6.10 1.62 -29.43
C GLU A 357 5.87 1.98 -27.96
N GLU A 358 4.93 2.89 -27.68
CA GLU A 358 4.57 3.23 -26.31
C GLU A 358 3.91 2.07 -25.57
N MET A 359 3.04 1.32 -26.26
CA MET A 359 2.43 0.11 -25.71
C MET A 359 3.47 -0.95 -25.38
N GLU A 360 4.35 -1.28 -26.34
CA GLU A 360 5.42 -2.26 -26.15
C GLU A 360 6.31 -1.87 -24.97
N ARG A 361 6.70 -0.59 -24.89
CA ARG A 361 7.52 -0.07 -23.79
C ARG A 361 6.81 -0.18 -22.44
N ALA A 362 5.54 0.23 -22.36
CA ALA A 362 4.78 0.18 -21.11
C ALA A 362 4.55 -1.25 -20.64
N GLN A 363 4.23 -2.16 -21.55
CA GLN A 363 4.09 -3.59 -21.27
C GLN A 363 5.40 -4.20 -20.77
N ALA A 364 6.51 -3.94 -21.46
CA ALA A 364 7.83 -4.42 -21.05
C ALA A 364 8.25 -3.87 -19.67
N GLN A 365 7.88 -2.61 -19.36
CA GLN A 365 8.14 -2.03 -18.06
C GLN A 365 7.35 -2.73 -16.94
N LEU A 366 6.03 -2.89 -17.11
CA LEU A 366 5.18 -3.55 -16.12
C LEU A 366 5.52 -5.04 -15.97
N GLU A 367 5.87 -5.72 -17.06
CA GLU A 367 6.36 -7.10 -17.02
C GLU A 367 7.66 -7.20 -16.22
N ARG A 368 8.65 -6.34 -16.50
CA ARG A 368 9.90 -6.29 -15.73
C ARG A 368 9.63 -6.05 -14.25
N GLU A 369 8.79 -5.07 -13.90
CA GLU A 369 8.47 -4.76 -12.51
C GLU A 369 7.79 -5.93 -11.79
N TRP A 370 6.91 -6.66 -12.48
CA TRP A 370 6.33 -7.90 -11.98
C TRP A 370 7.39 -8.99 -11.75
N LEU A 371 8.27 -9.22 -12.73
CA LEU A 371 9.34 -10.21 -12.63
C LEU A 371 10.36 -9.86 -11.53
N ASP A 372 10.68 -8.58 -11.34
CA ASP A 372 11.55 -8.10 -10.27
C ASP A 372 10.94 -8.41 -8.89
N ARG A 373 9.62 -8.20 -8.71
CA ARG A 373 8.89 -8.61 -7.49
C ARG A 373 8.96 -10.12 -7.28
N LEU A 374 8.70 -10.91 -8.33
CA LEU A 374 8.78 -12.37 -8.26
C LEU A 374 10.22 -12.90 -8.21
N GLY A 375 11.24 -12.06 -8.36
CA GLY A 375 12.64 -12.44 -8.25
C GLY A 375 13.04 -12.88 -6.84
N THR A 376 12.23 -12.55 -5.82
CA THR A 376 12.52 -12.84 -4.42
C THR A 376 11.44 -13.75 -3.80
N VAL A 377 11.84 -14.61 -2.85
CA VAL A 377 10.89 -15.43 -2.07
C VAL A 377 9.88 -14.58 -1.30
N ALA A 378 10.32 -13.42 -0.78
CA ALA A 378 9.47 -12.48 -0.06
C ALA A 378 8.42 -11.82 -0.96
N GLY A 379 8.82 -11.35 -2.15
CA GLY A 379 7.89 -10.73 -3.10
C GLY A 379 6.85 -11.72 -3.63
N ARG A 380 7.25 -12.98 -3.87
CA ARG A 380 6.29 -14.05 -4.20
C ARG A 380 5.31 -14.32 -3.06
N ALA A 381 5.79 -14.41 -1.82
CA ALA A 381 4.93 -14.62 -0.65
C ALA A 381 3.93 -13.46 -0.45
N ASP A 382 4.38 -12.22 -0.68
CA ASP A 382 3.54 -11.04 -0.58
C ASP A 382 2.44 -11.00 -1.65
N GLU A 383 2.75 -11.29 -2.92
CA GLU A 383 1.74 -11.34 -3.99
C GLU A 383 0.72 -12.46 -3.78
N LEU A 384 1.15 -13.64 -3.32
CA LEU A 384 0.23 -14.73 -2.98
C LEU A 384 -0.73 -14.34 -1.84
N CYS A 385 -0.21 -13.71 -0.79
CA CYS A 385 -1.02 -13.15 0.28
C CYS A 385 -1.98 -12.08 -0.22
N ARG A 386 -1.50 -11.15 -1.05
CA ARG A 386 -2.31 -10.06 -1.62
C ARG A 386 -3.52 -10.61 -2.36
N TYR A 387 -3.28 -11.54 -3.28
CA TYR A 387 -4.35 -12.11 -4.09
C TYR A 387 -5.32 -12.96 -3.27
N ALA A 388 -4.81 -13.73 -2.30
CA ALA A 388 -5.65 -14.47 -1.39
C ALA A 388 -6.53 -13.56 -0.51
N VAL A 389 -5.98 -12.50 0.09
CA VAL A 389 -6.71 -11.61 1.00
C VAL A 389 -7.70 -10.73 0.26
N LEU A 390 -7.27 -10.03 -0.79
CA LEU A 390 -8.09 -9.01 -1.44
C LEU A 390 -9.09 -9.60 -2.45
N PHE A 391 -8.75 -10.72 -3.09
CA PHE A 391 -9.56 -11.31 -4.17
C PHE A 391 -10.03 -12.74 -3.86
N GLY A 392 -9.67 -13.28 -2.70
CA GLY A 392 -10.11 -14.61 -2.26
C GLY A 392 -9.36 -15.77 -2.90
N ASP A 393 -8.44 -15.54 -3.84
CA ASP A 393 -7.78 -16.61 -4.61
C ASP A 393 -6.30 -16.29 -4.90
N PRO A 394 -5.33 -16.98 -4.26
CA PRO A 394 -3.90 -16.78 -4.54
C PRO A 394 -3.49 -17.15 -5.97
N GLN A 395 -4.26 -17.99 -6.67
CA GLN A 395 -3.93 -18.43 -8.04
C GLN A 395 -3.99 -17.27 -9.05
N LEU A 396 -4.72 -16.20 -8.73
CA LEU A 396 -4.78 -15.00 -9.57
C LEU A 396 -3.39 -14.34 -9.75
N ALA A 397 -2.47 -14.54 -8.81
CA ALA A 397 -1.08 -14.10 -8.97
C ALA A 397 -0.40 -14.74 -10.18
N LEU A 398 -0.75 -15.97 -10.53
CA LEU A 398 -0.10 -16.75 -11.60
C LEU A 398 -0.36 -16.21 -13.01
N THR A 399 -1.40 -15.40 -13.17
CA THR A 399 -1.84 -14.84 -14.46
C THR A 399 -1.87 -13.31 -14.47
N ALA A 400 -1.47 -12.68 -13.36
CA ALA A 400 -1.54 -11.24 -13.13
C ALA A 400 -0.87 -10.43 -14.25
N VAL A 401 0.37 -10.78 -14.61
CA VAL A 401 1.12 -10.06 -15.65
C VAL A 401 0.54 -10.32 -17.04
N GLN A 402 0.12 -11.55 -17.33
CA GLN A 402 -0.47 -11.88 -18.62
C GLN A 402 -1.76 -11.08 -18.85
N ARG A 403 -2.57 -10.89 -17.80
CA ARG A 403 -3.78 -10.07 -17.86
C ARG A 403 -3.49 -8.62 -18.30
N VAL A 404 -2.36 -8.05 -17.88
CA VAL A 404 -1.87 -6.74 -18.31
C VAL A 404 -1.33 -6.78 -19.74
N LEU A 405 -0.55 -7.82 -20.09
CA LEU A 405 0.02 -7.98 -21.44
C LEU A 405 -1.05 -8.22 -22.52
N ASP A 406 -2.21 -8.76 -22.15
CA ASP A 406 -3.35 -9.00 -23.03
C ASP A 406 -4.22 -7.75 -23.27
N ILE A 407 -3.92 -6.62 -22.62
CA ILE A 407 -4.66 -5.36 -22.81
C ILE A 407 -4.33 -4.75 -24.17
N THR A 408 -5.36 -4.30 -24.90
CA THR A 408 -5.19 -3.62 -26.20
C THR A 408 -5.03 -2.11 -26.06
N ALA A 409 -4.46 -1.47 -27.09
CA ALA A 409 -4.31 -0.01 -27.15
C ALA A 409 -5.67 0.72 -27.07
N GLU A 410 -6.73 0.12 -27.64
CA GLU A 410 -8.09 0.67 -27.60
C GLU A 410 -8.66 0.65 -26.17
N GLU A 411 -8.38 -0.39 -25.38
CA GLU A 411 -8.80 -0.46 -23.98
C GLU A 411 -8.08 0.61 -23.13
N VAL A 412 -6.78 0.81 -23.38
CA VAL A 412 -5.98 1.88 -22.74
C VAL A 412 -6.52 3.27 -23.12
N GLN A 413 -6.87 3.47 -24.38
CA GLN A 413 -7.45 4.72 -24.85
C GLN A 413 -8.83 4.97 -24.20
N GLU A 414 -9.69 3.96 -24.16
CA GLU A 414 -11.05 4.09 -23.62
C GLU A 414 -11.05 4.42 -22.12
N VAL A 415 -10.17 3.78 -21.34
CA VAL A 415 -10.05 4.11 -19.92
C VAL A 415 -9.48 5.53 -19.71
N ALA A 416 -8.49 5.95 -20.50
CA ALA A 416 -7.98 7.31 -20.42
C ALA A 416 -9.05 8.35 -20.76
N LYS A 417 -9.80 8.12 -21.85
CA LYS A 417 -10.90 8.99 -22.28
C LYS A 417 -12.03 9.08 -21.25
N SER A 418 -12.33 7.98 -20.56
CA SER A 418 -13.41 7.94 -19.57
C SER A 418 -12.99 8.43 -18.18
N ARG A 419 -11.71 8.33 -17.81
CA ARG A 419 -11.22 8.58 -16.44
C ARG A 419 -10.24 9.73 -16.29
N LEU A 420 -9.37 10.00 -17.26
CA LEU A 420 -8.34 11.04 -17.16
C LEU A 420 -8.88 12.37 -17.71
N ARG A 421 -9.89 12.91 -17.01
CA ARG A 421 -10.67 14.08 -17.42
C ARG A 421 -10.61 15.20 -16.38
N PRO A 422 -10.79 16.48 -16.77
CA PRO A 422 -10.85 17.59 -15.83
C PRO A 422 -11.99 17.50 -14.80
N ASP A 423 -13.12 16.88 -15.16
CA ASP A 423 -14.26 16.65 -14.25
C ASP A 423 -14.12 15.36 -13.41
N ASN A 424 -12.97 14.69 -13.48
CA ASN A 424 -12.67 13.49 -12.70
C ASN A 424 -11.34 13.60 -11.96
N ARG A 425 -11.04 14.77 -11.39
CA ARG A 425 -9.83 14.96 -10.59
C ARG A 425 -10.04 15.82 -9.35
N ALA A 426 -9.29 15.50 -8.31
CA ALA A 426 -8.92 16.42 -7.26
C ALA A 426 -7.56 17.01 -7.58
N VAL A 427 -7.42 18.34 -7.50
CA VAL A 427 -6.20 19.09 -7.79
C VAL A 427 -5.69 19.72 -6.50
N LEU A 428 -4.40 19.56 -6.25
CA LEU A 428 -3.70 20.19 -5.16
C LEU A 428 -2.53 20.99 -5.73
N VAL A 429 -2.57 22.30 -5.48
CA VAL A 429 -1.51 23.21 -5.90
C VAL A 429 -0.72 23.63 -4.68
N TYR A 430 0.61 23.49 -4.75
CA TYR A 430 1.50 24.09 -3.76
C TYR A 430 2.13 25.36 -4.33
N GLU A 431 2.02 26.45 -3.58
CA GLU A 431 2.69 27.71 -3.82
C GLU A 431 3.73 27.95 -2.71
N PRO A 432 4.99 28.29 -3.05
CA PRO A 432 5.97 28.68 -2.05
C PRO A 432 5.55 29.96 -1.32
N ILE A 433 5.69 29.98 0.00
CA ILE A 433 5.59 31.22 0.78
C ILE A 433 6.75 32.15 0.36
N ALA A 434 6.45 33.41 0.04
CA ALA A 434 7.47 34.38 -0.34
C ALA A 434 8.41 34.66 0.85
N ALA A 435 9.72 34.80 0.57
CA ALA A 435 10.74 34.99 1.62
C ALA A 435 10.52 36.22 2.52
N GLU A 436 9.71 37.20 2.10
CA GLU A 436 9.34 38.37 2.93
C GLU A 436 8.26 38.06 3.98
N ASP A 437 7.45 37.00 3.79
CA ASP A 437 6.40 36.59 4.73
C ASP A 437 6.89 35.57 5.76
N ALA A 438 7.98 34.86 5.48
CA ALA A 438 8.60 33.89 6.39
C ALA A 438 9.27 34.57 7.61
N GLU A 439 9.89 35.74 7.43
CA GLU A 439 10.50 36.51 8.52
C GLU A 439 9.44 37.06 9.50
N GLY A 440 8.20 37.28 9.05
CA GLY A 440 7.11 37.76 9.91
C GLY A 440 6.47 36.69 10.79
N ALA A 441 6.58 35.41 10.40
CA ALA A 441 6.01 34.28 11.16
C ALA A 441 6.92 33.86 12.34
N GLU A 442 8.25 33.85 12.13
CA GLU A 442 9.21 33.57 13.21
C GLU A 442 9.19 34.66 14.30
N ASP A 443 9.01 35.93 13.94
CA ASP A 443 8.96 37.04 14.90
C ASP A 443 7.69 37.00 15.79
N THR A 444 6.60 36.39 15.31
CA THR A 444 5.37 36.26 16.12
C THR A 444 5.43 35.15 17.18
N ASP A 445 6.22 34.10 16.96
CA ASP A 445 6.43 33.04 17.96
C ASP A 445 7.46 33.47 19.04
N GLU A 446 8.40 34.36 18.72
CA GLU A 446 9.33 34.92 19.72
C GLU A 446 8.68 35.99 20.63
N GLU A 447 7.68 36.75 20.14
CA GLU A 447 6.95 37.71 20.98
C GLU A 447 5.91 37.06 21.90
N ALA A 448 5.44 35.84 21.62
CA ALA A 448 4.52 35.10 22.49
C ALA A 448 5.21 34.44 23.71
N ALA A 449 6.55 34.44 23.75
CA ALA A 449 7.35 33.79 24.78
C ALA A 449 8.00 34.75 25.81
N LYS A 450 7.53 36.01 25.93
CA LYS A 450 8.03 36.99 26.91
C LYS A 450 7.01 37.41 27.98
#